data_AF-A0A4U7EGQ0-F1
#
_entry.id   AF-A0A4U7EGQ0-F1
#
_cell.length_a   1.000
_cell.length_b   1.000
_cell.length_c   1.000
_cell.angle_alpha   90.00
_cell.angle_beta   90.00
_cell.angle_gamma   90.00
#
_symmetry.space_group_name_H-M   'P 1'
#
loop_
_entity.id
_entity.type
_entity.pdbx_description
1 polymer ?
#
loop_
_entity_poly.entity_id
_entity_poly.type
_entity_poly.pdbx_seq_one_letter_code
_entity_poly.pdbx_strand_id
1 'polypeptide(L)'
;MSDDPASDDSAGDDPAGDDFQTELSRARDLLDGDGVDAVHVGVVRDGEVDTTFAQRTDGDDPDGAGLRALALLAAHVRLVASEAGVDPSTVAGDAATLAGQVEQIPANTDQIPDE
;
A
#
# COMPACT_ATOMS: atom_id res chain seq x y z
N MET A 1 49.51 24.67 7.14
CA MET A 1 49.06 23.39 7.68
C MET A 1 47.65 23.20 7.16
N SER A 2 47.47 22.21 6.29
CA SER A 2 46.19 21.90 5.67
C SER A 2 45.51 20.85 6.55
N ASP A 3 44.42 21.23 7.21
CA ASP A 3 43.53 20.27 7.84
C ASP A 3 42.56 19.78 6.77
N ASP A 4 42.73 18.51 6.41
CA ASP A 4 41.79 17.72 5.62
C ASP A 4 40.94 16.95 6.63
N PRO A 5 39.65 17.31 6.85
CA PRO A 5 38.78 16.43 7.60
C PRO A 5 38.45 15.25 6.70
N ALA A 6 39.16 14.15 6.93
CA ALA A 6 38.81 12.84 6.38
C ALA A 6 37.30 12.62 6.56
N SER A 7 36.61 12.42 5.44
CA SER A 7 35.24 11.94 5.41
C SER A 7 35.19 10.62 6.18
N ASP A 8 34.67 10.68 7.40
CA ASP A 8 34.21 9.50 8.14
C ASP A 8 32.89 9.07 7.51
N ASP A 9 33.00 8.49 6.31
CA ASP A 9 31.93 7.77 5.62
C ASP A 9 31.78 6.40 6.28
N SER A 10 31.55 6.41 7.59
CA SER A 10 31.01 5.27 8.30
C SER A 10 29.54 5.20 7.90
N ALA A 11 29.29 4.69 6.70
CA ALA A 11 28.03 4.06 6.34
C ALA A 11 27.77 3.00 7.40
N GLY A 12 27.01 3.39 8.42
CA GLY A 12 26.52 2.49 9.43
C GLY A 12 25.79 1.38 8.70
N ASP A 13 26.34 0.18 8.82
CA ASP A 13 25.69 -1.09 8.54
C ASP A 13 24.41 -1.12 9.39
N ASP A 14 23.33 -0.52 8.89
CA ASP A 14 22.03 -0.55 9.54
C ASP A 14 21.40 -1.88 9.14
N PRO A 15 21.40 -2.90 10.03
CA PRO A 15 20.91 -4.23 9.69
C PRO A 15 19.44 -4.21 9.26
N ALA A 16 18.67 -3.21 9.70
CA ALA A 16 17.30 -3.00 9.24
C ALA A 16 17.21 -2.57 7.77
N GLY A 17 18.21 -1.81 7.29
CA GLY A 17 18.36 -1.46 5.88
C GLY A 17 18.64 -2.69 5.02
N ASP A 18 19.52 -3.57 5.48
CA ASP A 18 19.90 -4.79 4.77
C ASP A 18 18.78 -5.83 4.72
N ASP A 19 18.04 -6.00 5.81
CA ASP A 19 16.86 -6.89 5.85
C ASP A 19 15.77 -6.38 4.88
N PHE A 20 15.52 -5.07 4.85
CA PHE A 20 14.57 -4.47 3.92
C PHE A 20 14.99 -4.63 2.46
N GLN A 21 16.28 -4.39 2.13
CA GLN A 21 16.78 -4.59 0.76
C GLN A 21 16.73 -6.06 0.33
N THR A 22 16.93 -6.99 1.26
CA THR A 22 16.81 -8.43 1.02
C THR A 22 15.37 -8.80 0.67
N GLU A 23 14.40 -8.37 1.47
CA GLU A 23 12.98 -8.66 1.21
C GLU A 23 12.46 -7.94 -0.04
N LEU A 24 12.91 -6.71 -0.32
CA LEU A 24 12.59 -6.00 -1.54
C LEU A 24 13.13 -6.72 -2.79
N SER A 25 14.34 -7.25 -2.72
CA SER A 25 14.94 -8.03 -3.81
C SER A 25 14.15 -9.31 -4.06
N ARG A 26 13.77 -10.02 -2.99
CA ARG A 26 12.92 -11.20 -3.07
C ARG A 26 11.54 -10.89 -3.66
N ALA A 27 10.94 -9.76 -3.30
CA ALA A 27 9.67 -9.32 -3.85
C ALA A 27 9.77 -9.04 -5.35
N ARG A 28 10.87 -8.44 -5.81
CA ARG A 28 11.13 -8.23 -7.25
C ARG A 28 11.27 -9.55 -8.00
N ASP A 29 12.06 -10.49 -7.46
CA ASP A 29 12.22 -11.82 -8.05
C ASP A 29 10.88 -12.57 -8.19
N LEU A 30 9.97 -12.41 -7.22
CA LEU A 30 8.62 -12.97 -7.27
C LEU A 30 7.77 -12.33 -8.37
N LEU A 31 7.86 -11.01 -8.55
CA LEU A 31 7.13 -10.28 -9.60
C LEU A 31 7.65 -10.58 -11.01
N ASP A 32 8.93 -10.92 -11.13
CA ASP A 32 9.52 -11.35 -12.40
C ASP A 32 9.13 -12.80 -12.78
N GLY A 33 8.60 -13.58 -11.84
CA GLY A 33 8.13 -14.94 -12.07
C GLY A 33 6.84 -15.01 -12.89
N ASP A 34 6.72 -16.03 -13.75
CA ASP A 34 5.58 -16.25 -14.65
C ASP A 34 4.26 -16.63 -13.93
N GLY A 35 4.26 -16.74 -12.60
CA GLY A 35 3.11 -17.15 -11.79
C GLY A 35 2.37 -16.01 -11.09
N VAL A 36 2.78 -14.76 -11.32
CA VAL A 36 2.16 -13.57 -10.69
C VAL A 36 1.45 -12.74 -11.75
N ASP A 37 0.13 -12.66 -11.62
CA ASP A 37 -0.72 -11.93 -12.58
C ASP A 37 -0.94 -10.46 -12.20
N ALA A 38 -0.81 -10.12 -10.91
CA ALA A 38 -1.09 -8.78 -10.39
C ALA A 38 -0.37 -8.49 -9.08
N VAL A 39 -0.14 -7.19 -8.82
CA VAL A 39 0.39 -6.66 -7.57
C VAL A 39 -0.43 -5.46 -7.09
N HIS A 40 -0.70 -5.42 -5.79
CA HIS A 40 -1.31 -4.29 -5.11
C HIS A 40 -0.38 -3.83 -4.00
N VAL A 41 -0.02 -2.54 -3.99
CA VAL A 41 0.87 -1.95 -2.98
C VAL A 41 0.18 -0.75 -2.37
N GLY A 42 0.21 -0.66 -1.03
CA GLY A 42 -0.24 0.49 -0.27
C GLY A 42 0.89 1.06 0.57
N VAL A 43 1.04 2.38 0.57
CA VAL A 43 1.98 3.12 1.41
C VAL A 43 1.18 4.01 2.35
N VAL A 44 1.48 3.94 3.65
CA VAL A 44 0.87 4.82 4.66
C VAL A 44 1.87 5.89 5.04
N ARG A 45 1.49 7.16 4.88
CA ARG A 45 2.33 8.31 5.25
C ARG A 45 1.45 9.41 5.83
N ASP A 46 1.82 9.93 6.99
CA ASP A 46 1.14 11.07 7.64
C ASP A 46 -0.37 10.86 7.84
N GLY A 47 -0.81 9.60 8.02
CA GLY A 47 -2.22 9.24 8.14
C GLY A 47 -2.98 9.13 6.82
N GLU A 48 -2.34 9.42 5.70
CA GLU A 48 -2.82 9.19 4.33
C GLU A 48 -2.35 7.82 3.82
N VAL A 49 -3.14 7.22 2.93
CA VAL A 49 -2.82 5.92 2.31
C VAL A 49 -2.80 6.07 0.80
N ASP A 50 -1.61 5.98 0.21
CA ASP A 50 -1.41 5.92 -1.24
C ASP A 50 -1.43 4.47 -1.69
N THR A 51 -2.36 4.08 -2.57
CA THR A 51 -2.38 2.73 -3.15
C THR A 51 -2.14 2.76 -4.64
N THR A 52 -1.46 1.72 -5.14
CA THR A 52 -1.29 1.50 -6.57
C THR A 52 -1.52 0.04 -6.92
N PHE A 53 -2.05 -0.19 -8.11
CA PHE A 53 -2.37 -1.51 -8.62
C PHE A 53 -1.78 -1.64 -10.03
N ALA A 54 -1.01 -2.71 -10.24
CA ALA A 54 -0.47 -3.07 -11.54
C ALA A 54 -0.81 -4.53 -11.84
N GLN A 55 -1.23 -4.79 -13.07
CA GLN A 55 -1.58 -6.12 -13.55
C GLN A 55 -0.88 -6.40 -14.87
N ARG A 56 -0.49 -7.66 -15.08
CA ARG A 56 -0.04 -8.15 -16.38
C ARG A 56 -1.29 -8.63 -17.12
N THR A 57 -1.78 -7.83 -18.06
CA THR A 57 -2.97 -8.19 -18.85
C THR A 57 -2.54 -8.95 -20.10
N ASP A 58 -2.44 -10.27 -20.00
CA ASP A 58 -2.40 -11.14 -21.19
C ASP A 58 -3.84 -11.29 -21.74
N GLY A 59 -4.34 -10.22 -22.36
CA GLY A 59 -5.67 -10.17 -22.99
C GLY A 59 -6.71 -9.39 -22.19
N ASP A 60 -7.16 -8.27 -22.77
CA ASP A 60 -8.16 -7.34 -22.26
C ASP A 60 -9.56 -7.98 -22.08
N ASP A 61 -9.79 -8.71 -20.99
CA ASP A 61 -11.14 -9.04 -20.52
C ASP A 61 -11.51 -8.16 -19.30
N PRO A 62 -12.31 -7.10 -19.49
CA PRO A 62 -12.71 -6.20 -18.40
C PRO A 62 -13.55 -6.90 -17.33
N ASP A 63 -14.31 -7.94 -17.67
CA ASP A 63 -15.10 -8.70 -16.70
C ASP A 63 -14.18 -9.53 -15.78
N GLY A 64 -13.07 -10.03 -16.33
CA GLY A 64 -12.01 -10.71 -15.58
C GLY A 64 -11.25 -9.78 -14.63
N ALA A 65 -11.03 -8.52 -15.03
CA ALA A 65 -10.38 -7.52 -14.18
C ALA A 65 -11.22 -7.19 -12.94
N GLY A 66 -12.53 -7.02 -13.09
CA GLY A 66 -13.46 -6.74 -11.98
C GLY A 66 -13.52 -7.88 -10.96
N LEU A 67 -13.63 -9.13 -11.43
CA LEU A 67 -13.65 -10.30 -10.55
C LEU A 67 -12.33 -10.50 -9.81
N ARG A 68 -11.18 -10.21 -10.43
CA ARG A 68 -9.86 -10.26 -9.78
C ARG A 68 -9.72 -9.18 -8.71
N ALA A 69 -10.16 -7.96 -8.98
CA ALA A 69 -10.19 -6.90 -7.98
C ALA A 69 -11.06 -7.28 -6.77
N LEU A 70 -12.24 -7.88 -7.02
CA LEU A 70 -13.09 -8.40 -5.95
C LEU A 70 -12.44 -9.55 -5.17
N ALA A 71 -11.70 -10.44 -5.84
CA ALA A 71 -10.97 -11.51 -5.18
C ALA A 71 -9.85 -10.97 -4.27
N LEU A 72 -9.12 -9.95 -4.72
CA LEU A 72 -8.11 -9.26 -3.91
C LEU A 72 -8.73 -8.56 -2.71
N LEU A 73 -9.84 -7.84 -2.91
CA LEU A 73 -10.59 -7.22 -1.82
C LEU A 73 -11.04 -8.28 -0.81
N ALA A 74 -11.57 -9.42 -1.26
CA ALA A 74 -12.00 -10.50 -0.39
C ALA A 74 -10.84 -11.09 0.43
N ALA A 75 -9.66 -11.25 -0.20
CA ALA A 75 -8.46 -11.69 0.50
C ALA A 75 -8.02 -10.68 1.58
N HIS A 76 -8.08 -9.38 1.26
CA HIS A 76 -7.73 -8.31 2.19
C HIS A 76 -8.69 -8.24 3.38
N VAL A 77 -10.01 -8.29 3.12
CA VAL A 77 -11.04 -8.31 4.17
C VAL A 77 -10.82 -9.50 5.11
N ARG A 78 -10.47 -10.67 4.59
CA ARG A 78 -10.19 -11.86 5.40
C ARG A 78 -8.96 -11.69 6.28
N LEU A 79 -7.89 -11.09 5.76
CA LEU A 79 -6.67 -10.79 6.53
C LEU A 79 -7.00 -9.86 7.71
N VAL A 80 -7.62 -8.70 7.41
CA VAL A 80 -7.97 -7.70 8.43
C VAL A 80 -8.92 -8.26 9.48
N ALA A 81 -9.91 -9.05 9.07
CA ALA A 81 -10.83 -9.72 9.97
C ALA A 81 -10.11 -10.66 10.95
N SER A 82 -9.13 -11.42 10.46
CA SER A 82 -8.31 -12.31 11.29
C SER A 82 -7.48 -11.53 12.32
N GLU A 83 -6.87 -10.42 11.91
CA GLU A 83 -6.05 -9.56 12.80
C GLU A 83 -6.90 -8.84 13.84
N ALA A 84 -8.09 -8.36 13.45
CA ALA A 84 -9.00 -7.64 14.33
C ALA A 84 -9.87 -8.56 15.21
N GLY A 85 -9.90 -9.86 14.94
CA GLY A 85 -10.73 -10.82 15.68
C GLY A 85 -12.23 -10.62 15.46
N VAL A 86 -12.64 -10.17 14.27
CA VAL A 86 -14.04 -9.91 13.91
C VAL A 86 -14.43 -10.67 12.65
N ASP A 87 -15.73 -10.71 12.32
CA ASP A 87 -16.20 -11.36 11.11
C ASP A 87 -15.85 -10.55 9.84
N PRO A 88 -15.54 -11.21 8.70
CA PRO A 88 -15.28 -10.56 7.41
C PRO A 88 -16.37 -9.57 6.97
N SER A 89 -17.64 -9.88 7.25
CA SER A 89 -18.77 -9.00 6.92
C SER A 89 -18.76 -7.68 7.69
N THR A 90 -18.25 -7.68 8.92
CA THR A 90 -18.12 -6.47 9.74
C THR A 90 -17.06 -5.55 9.13
N VAL A 91 -15.88 -6.10 8.82
CA VAL A 91 -14.81 -5.34 8.14
C VAL A 91 -15.30 -4.76 6.81
N ALA A 92 -16.03 -5.55 6.01
CA ALA A 92 -16.57 -5.05 4.73
C ALA A 92 -17.58 -3.91 4.92
N GLY A 93 -18.44 -3.99 5.95
CA GLY A 93 -19.40 -2.93 6.28
C GLY A 93 -18.74 -1.65 6.79
N ASP A 94 -17.74 -1.79 7.66
CA ASP A 94 -16.97 -0.65 8.18
C ASP A 94 -16.16 0.02 7.07
N ALA A 95 -15.52 -0.75 6.20
CA ALA A 95 -14.81 -0.25 5.04
C ALA A 95 -15.75 0.50 4.07
N ALA A 96 -16.94 -0.02 3.81
CA ALA A 96 -17.95 0.66 3.00
C ALA A 96 -18.43 1.98 3.64
N THR A 97 -18.56 2.00 4.98
CA THR A 97 -18.92 3.20 5.74
C THR A 97 -17.83 4.27 5.65
N LEU A 98 -16.57 3.88 5.84
CA LEU A 98 -15.40 4.77 5.71
C LEU A 98 -15.27 5.32 4.28
N ALA A 99 -15.43 4.48 3.26
CA ALA A 99 -15.38 4.92 1.86
C ALA A 99 -16.42 6.01 1.56
N GLY A 100 -17.64 5.88 2.10
CA GLY A 100 -18.69 6.90 1.97
C GLY A 100 -18.46 8.18 2.79
N GLN A 101 -17.55 8.16 3.77
CA GLN A 101 -17.14 9.34 4.54
C GLN A 101 -16.00 10.12 3.86
N VAL A 102 -15.08 9.42 3.21
CA VAL A 102 -13.97 10.05 2.45
C VAL A 102 -14.52 10.89 1.28
N GLU A 103 -15.59 10.43 0.62
CA GLU A 103 -16.31 11.24 -0.39
C GLU A 103 -17.00 12.50 0.19
N GLN A 104 -17.19 12.58 1.51
CA GLN A 104 -17.84 13.71 2.18
C GLN A 104 -16.88 14.74 2.77
N ILE A 105 -15.57 14.66 2.53
CA ILE A 105 -14.64 15.73 2.92
C ILE A 105 -14.87 16.92 1.96
N PRO A 106 -15.44 18.05 2.43
CA PRO A 106 -15.65 19.21 1.57
C PRO A 106 -14.27 19.77 1.21
N ALA A 107 -13.99 19.92 -0.09
CA ALA A 107 -12.86 20.70 -0.59
C ALA A 107 -13.04 22.21 -0.36
N ASN A 108 -13.64 22.64 0.75
CA ASN A 108 -13.96 24.04 1.03
C ASN A 108 -13.32 24.50 2.34
N THR A 109 -12.14 25.10 2.20
CA THR A 109 -11.51 25.96 3.22
C THR A 109 -12.12 27.37 3.29
N ASP A 110 -13.08 27.72 2.44
CA ASP A 110 -13.62 29.09 2.30
C ASP A 110 -14.81 29.43 3.22
N GLN A 111 -15.05 28.68 4.29
CA GLN A 111 -16.13 28.97 5.27
C GLN A 111 -15.61 29.11 6.70
N ILE A 112 -14.43 29.72 6.89
CA ILE A 112 -14.07 30.29 8.19
C ILE A 112 -14.51 31.76 8.15
N PRO A 113 -15.55 32.17 8.90
CA PRO A 113 -15.89 33.58 9.02
C PRO A 113 -14.75 34.29 9.76
N ASP A 114 -14.22 35.37 9.16
CA ASP A 114 -13.33 36.28 9.87
C ASP A 114 -14.13 36.96 11.00
N GLU A 115 -13.75 36.69 12.25
CA GLU A 115 -14.16 37.51 13.41
C GLU A 115 -13.34 38.81 13.51
#